data_AF-A0A6B3HPV9-F1
#
_entry.id   AF-A0A6B3HPV9-F1
#
_cell.length_a   1.000
_cell.length_b   1.000
_cell.length_c   1.000
_cell.angle_alpha   90.00
_cell.angle_beta   90.00
_cell.angle_gamma   90.00
#
_symmetry.space_group_name_H-M   'P 1'
#
loop_
_entity.id
_entity.type
_entity.pdbx_description
1 polymer ?
#
loop_
_entity_poly.entity_id
_entity_poly.type
_entity_poly.pdbx_seq_one_letter_code
_entity_poly.pdbx_strand_id
1 'polypeptide(L)'
;GSSRGTFTTDCGRNENGKFNPDNVIVAPGVSNGAHHMHDYIGNQANDAFASDDDLANGATTCRNQGDRSTYYWPVLRLQNGQDEDDVNADGGGKDQNTGEIQTPSQVTLKFVGSPVGKVTAMPRFLRIITGDAKAFTNGDANANASWSCTGFENRQLKDKYPICPEGSQVV
;
A
#
# COMPACT_ATOMS: atom_id res chain seq x y z
N GLY A 1 -30.52 9.20 4.34
CA GLY A 1 -29.80 10.37 3.79
C GLY A 1 -28.38 9.95 3.51
N SER A 2 -27.81 10.39 2.39
CA SER A 2 -26.45 10.07 1.96
C SER A 2 -25.40 10.70 2.88
N SER A 3 -24.25 10.03 3.01
CA SER A 3 -23.06 10.55 3.69
C SER A 3 -22.11 11.13 2.63
N ARG A 4 -21.99 12.45 2.57
CA ARG A 4 -21.15 13.16 1.58
C ARG A 4 -19.76 13.55 2.09
N GLY A 5 -19.45 13.23 3.35
CA GLY A 5 -18.18 13.58 3.99
C GLY A 5 -17.03 12.68 3.53
N THR A 6 -15.83 13.04 3.96
CA THR A 6 -14.61 12.25 3.78
C THR A 6 -13.86 12.17 5.10
N PHE A 7 -13.17 11.06 5.31
CA PHE A 7 -12.24 10.87 6.42
C PHE A 7 -10.86 10.58 5.84
N THR A 8 -9.84 11.26 6.34
CA THR A 8 -8.45 11.01 5.95
C THR A 8 -7.64 10.68 7.18
N THR A 9 -6.74 9.71 7.05
CA THR A 9 -5.74 9.41 8.08
C THR A 9 -4.35 9.73 7.52
N ASP A 10 -3.48 10.22 8.39
CA ASP A 10 -2.10 10.56 8.05
C ASP A 10 -1.19 9.68 8.91
N CYS A 11 -0.50 8.75 8.26
CA CYS A 11 0.42 7.81 8.88
C CYS A 11 1.83 7.88 8.31
N GLY A 12 2.14 8.99 7.64
CA GLY A 12 3.42 9.19 6.97
C GLY A 12 3.56 8.38 5.69
N ARG A 13 4.82 8.19 5.28
CA ARG A 13 5.24 7.64 3.99
C ARG A 13 6.28 6.52 4.14
N ASN A 14 6.30 5.87 5.31
CA ASN A 14 7.24 4.84 5.71
C ASN A 14 8.72 5.27 5.75
N GLU A 15 9.00 6.45 6.31
CA GLU A 15 10.36 6.99 6.44
C GLU A 15 11.27 6.11 7.33
N ASN A 16 10.67 5.24 8.14
CA ASN A 16 11.36 4.29 9.00
C ASN A 16 11.64 2.93 8.34
N GLY A 17 11.27 2.73 7.06
CA GLY A 17 11.66 1.56 6.28
C GLY A 17 11.04 0.23 6.73
N LYS A 18 9.77 0.23 7.17
CA LYS A 18 9.06 -1.00 7.49
C LYS A 18 8.65 -1.72 6.19
N PHE A 19 9.52 -2.58 5.70
CA PHE A 19 9.28 -3.45 4.56
C PHE A 19 9.22 -4.91 5.02
N ASN A 20 8.35 -5.70 4.39
CA ASN A 20 8.41 -7.16 4.43
C ASN A 20 7.58 -7.74 3.28
N PRO A 21 7.80 -9.01 2.91
CA PRO A 21 7.06 -9.65 1.84
C PRO A 21 5.89 -10.51 2.31
N ASP A 22 5.40 -10.27 3.53
CA ASP A 22 4.29 -11.01 4.09
C ASP A 22 2.96 -10.44 3.57
N ASN A 23 1.87 -11.21 3.68
CA ASN A 23 0.54 -10.72 3.32
C ASN A 23 -0.50 -11.06 4.38
N VAL A 24 -0.72 -10.13 5.31
CA VAL A 24 -1.59 -10.29 6.49
C VAL A 24 -3.08 -10.47 6.16
N ILE A 25 -3.51 -10.22 4.92
CA ILE A 25 -4.90 -10.43 4.46
C ILE A 25 -5.02 -11.69 3.60
N VAL A 26 -4.14 -11.87 2.61
CA VAL A 26 -4.28 -12.93 1.59
C VAL A 26 -3.61 -14.24 2.02
N ALA A 27 -2.51 -14.16 2.77
CA ALA A 27 -1.72 -15.31 3.21
C ALA A 27 -1.30 -15.16 4.69
N PRO A 28 -2.25 -15.01 5.63
CA PRO A 28 -1.92 -14.90 7.06
C PRO A 28 -1.22 -16.17 7.55
N GLY A 29 -0.20 -16.00 8.40
CA GLY A 29 0.64 -17.07 8.93
C GLY A 29 1.71 -17.58 7.97
N VAL A 30 1.90 -16.95 6.80
CA VAL A 30 2.86 -17.36 5.78
C VAL A 30 3.87 -16.24 5.54
N SER A 31 5.12 -16.47 5.95
CA SER A 31 6.23 -15.59 5.59
C SER A 31 6.47 -15.59 4.10
N ASN A 32 6.85 -14.44 3.53
CA ASN A 32 7.01 -14.26 2.08
C ASN A 32 5.76 -14.63 1.24
N GLY A 33 4.57 -14.59 1.84
CA GLY A 33 3.33 -14.96 1.15
C GLY A 33 2.98 -14.08 -0.05
N ALA A 34 3.58 -12.88 -0.15
CA ALA A 34 3.39 -11.99 -1.28
C ALA A 34 4.35 -12.26 -2.45
N HIS A 35 5.55 -12.79 -2.20
CA HIS A 35 6.66 -12.87 -3.15
C HIS A 35 7.09 -11.51 -3.74
N HIS A 36 6.76 -10.41 -3.06
CA HIS A 36 7.22 -9.05 -3.35
C HIS A 36 7.18 -8.24 -2.07
N MET A 37 8.01 -7.20 -1.97
CA MET A 37 7.98 -6.31 -0.81
C MET A 37 6.73 -5.44 -0.77
N HIS A 38 6.15 -5.34 0.41
CA HIS A 38 5.17 -4.33 0.74
C HIS A 38 5.81 -3.18 1.52
N ASP A 39 5.33 -1.98 1.21
CA ASP A 39 5.51 -0.75 1.97
C ASP A 39 4.43 -0.69 3.06
N TYR A 40 4.80 -0.50 4.34
CA TYR A 40 3.86 -0.46 5.46
C TYR A 40 3.88 0.90 6.18
N ILE A 41 2.69 1.46 6.39
CA ILE A 41 2.46 2.58 7.32
C ILE A 41 1.36 2.26 8.33
N GLY A 42 1.29 3.05 9.39
CA GLY A 42 0.36 2.85 10.49
C GLY A 42 0.93 1.87 11.50
N ASN A 43 0.26 0.76 11.74
CA ASN A 43 0.69 -0.23 12.73
C ASN A 43 2.13 -0.71 12.49
N GLN A 44 2.91 -0.84 13.56
CA GLN A 44 4.32 -1.25 13.49
C GLN A 44 4.55 -2.72 13.86
N ALA A 45 3.52 -3.42 14.35
CA ALA A 45 3.56 -4.85 14.65
C ALA A 45 3.26 -5.74 13.42
N ASN A 46 3.37 -5.20 12.20
CA ASN A 46 2.97 -5.90 10.99
C ASN A 46 4.01 -6.91 10.52
N ASP A 47 3.65 -8.18 10.57
CA ASP A 47 4.30 -9.32 9.92
C ASP A 47 3.28 -10.45 9.66
N ALA A 48 3.72 -11.53 9.01
CA ALA A 48 2.89 -12.70 8.69
C ALA A 48 2.13 -13.31 9.88
N PHE A 49 2.64 -13.17 11.10
CA PHE A 49 2.14 -13.84 12.30
C PHE A 49 1.40 -12.90 13.26
N ALA A 50 1.31 -11.61 12.93
CA ALA A 50 0.60 -10.62 13.72
C ALA A 50 -0.86 -11.04 13.97
N SER A 51 -1.20 -11.20 15.25
CA SER A 51 -2.57 -11.46 15.69
C SER A 51 -3.38 -10.18 15.81
N ASP A 52 -4.70 -10.34 15.95
CA ASP A 52 -5.59 -9.21 16.26
C ASP A 52 -5.17 -8.51 17.58
N ASP A 53 -4.62 -9.24 18.55
CA ASP A 53 -4.11 -8.66 19.81
C ASP A 53 -2.79 -7.92 19.62
N ASP A 54 -1.89 -8.41 18.76
CA ASP A 54 -0.65 -7.71 18.43
C ASP A 54 -0.96 -6.39 17.73
N LEU A 55 -1.82 -6.43 16.70
CA LEU A 55 -2.27 -5.24 15.99
C LEU A 55 -3.02 -4.29 16.92
N ALA A 56 -3.88 -4.83 17.79
CA ALA A 56 -4.60 -4.05 18.78
C ALA A 56 -3.69 -3.29 19.74
N ASN A 57 -2.46 -3.76 19.99
CA ASN A 57 -1.53 -3.18 20.98
C ASN A 57 -0.27 -2.54 20.37
N GLY A 58 -0.08 -2.70 19.05
CA GLY A 58 1.07 -2.18 18.32
C GLY A 58 1.18 -0.66 18.37
N ALA A 59 2.42 -0.18 18.29
CA ALA A 59 2.71 1.22 18.01
C ALA A 59 2.21 1.59 16.60
N THR A 60 2.01 2.88 16.35
CA THR A 60 1.53 3.38 15.05
C THR A 60 2.30 4.61 14.60
N THR A 61 2.57 4.72 13.30
CA THR A 61 3.07 5.96 12.69
C THR A 61 1.96 6.95 12.39
N CYS A 62 0.69 6.56 12.56
CA CYS A 62 -0.47 7.44 12.39
C CYS A 62 -0.44 8.62 13.36
N ARG A 63 -0.62 9.84 12.86
CA ARG A 63 -0.80 11.04 13.69
C ARG A 63 -1.91 10.83 14.72
N ASN A 64 -3.00 10.18 14.31
CA ASN A 64 -4.01 9.68 15.23
C ASN A 64 -3.50 8.40 15.90
N GLN A 65 -3.03 8.50 17.14
CA GLN A 65 -2.47 7.36 17.88
C GLN A 65 -3.51 6.28 18.26
N GLY A 66 -4.81 6.57 18.09
CA GLY A 66 -5.88 5.56 18.19
C GLY A 66 -6.03 4.71 16.93
N ASP A 67 -5.45 5.14 15.81
CA ASP A 67 -5.44 4.39 14.56
C ASP A 67 -4.28 3.38 14.55
N ARG A 68 -4.61 2.14 14.90
CA ARG A 68 -3.69 1.00 14.89
C ARG A 68 -3.92 0.13 13.65
N SER A 69 -4.43 0.71 12.56
CA SER A 69 -4.66 -0.01 11.31
C SER A 69 -3.35 -0.26 10.57
N THR A 70 -3.33 -1.34 9.79
CA THR A 70 -2.23 -1.71 8.90
C THR A 70 -2.57 -1.25 7.50
N TYR A 71 -1.79 -0.31 6.95
CA TYR A 71 -1.94 0.14 5.58
C TYR A 71 -0.70 -0.23 4.79
N TYR A 72 -0.90 -0.88 3.64
CA TYR A 72 0.21 -1.35 2.84
C TYR A 72 -0.12 -1.52 1.36
N TRP A 73 0.91 -1.45 0.54
CA TRP A 73 0.87 -1.62 -0.91
C TRP A 73 2.21 -2.20 -1.40
N PRO A 74 2.27 -2.79 -2.61
CA PRO A 74 3.53 -3.21 -3.21
C PRO A 74 4.49 -2.03 -3.39
N VAL A 75 5.77 -2.19 -3.05
CA VAL A 75 6.77 -1.14 -3.25
C VAL A 75 6.92 -0.77 -4.74
N LEU A 76 7.25 0.49 -5.01
CA LEU A 76 7.74 0.90 -6.32
C LEU A 76 9.26 0.78 -6.36
N ARG A 77 9.80 0.24 -7.46
CA ARG A 77 11.24 0.10 -7.66
C ARG A 77 11.71 0.88 -8.87
N LEU A 78 12.86 1.52 -8.74
CA LEU A 78 13.56 2.14 -9.84
C LEU A 78 14.67 1.21 -10.34
N GLN A 79 14.63 0.84 -11.62
CA GLN A 79 15.67 0.04 -12.26
C GLN A 79 16.79 0.94 -12.82
N ASN A 80 17.51 1.60 -11.91
CA ASN A 80 18.64 2.49 -12.22
C ASN A 80 20.02 1.79 -12.17
N GLY A 81 20.04 0.45 -12.06
CA GLY A 81 21.25 -0.34 -11.90
C GLY A 81 21.84 -0.31 -10.48
N GLN A 82 21.10 0.23 -9.50
CA GLN A 82 21.41 0.07 -8.08
C GLN A 82 20.61 -1.09 -7.50
N ASP A 83 21.27 -1.87 -6.66
CA ASP A 83 20.62 -2.88 -5.83
C ASP A 83 20.05 -2.23 -4.57
N GLU A 84 18.92 -2.75 -4.11
CA GLU A 84 18.34 -2.42 -2.81
C GLU A 84 18.88 -3.37 -1.73
N ASP A 85 18.74 -3.00 -0.46
CA ASP A 85 19.15 -3.82 0.70
C ASP A 85 18.56 -5.24 0.69
N ASP A 86 17.41 -5.42 0.02
CA ASP A 86 16.71 -6.70 -0.08
C ASP A 86 17.12 -7.57 -1.28
N VAL A 87 18.20 -7.23 -2.01
CA VAL A 87 18.68 -8.00 -3.18
C VAL A 87 18.98 -9.48 -2.88
N ASN A 88 19.34 -9.81 -1.64
CA ASN A 88 19.58 -11.20 -1.21
C ASN A 88 18.46 -11.76 -0.32
N ALA A 89 17.32 -11.09 -0.23
CA ALA A 89 16.21 -11.44 0.64
C ALA A 89 14.98 -11.94 -0.14
N ASP A 90 14.10 -12.63 0.58
CA ASP A 90 12.76 -12.99 0.12
C ASP A 90 11.95 -11.71 -0.13
N GLY A 91 11.10 -11.70 -1.15
CA GLY A 91 10.39 -10.51 -1.64
C GLY A 91 11.23 -9.54 -2.46
N GLY A 92 12.55 -9.60 -2.32
CA GLY A 92 13.52 -8.87 -3.11
C GLY A 92 14.14 -9.76 -4.19
N GLY A 93 15.47 -9.77 -4.27
CA GLY A 93 16.16 -10.39 -5.40
C GLY A 93 16.05 -11.91 -5.47
N LYS A 94 15.75 -12.63 -4.37
CA LYS A 94 15.47 -14.07 -4.42
C LYS A 94 14.19 -14.40 -5.19
N ASP A 95 13.21 -13.49 -5.14
CA ASP A 95 11.96 -13.57 -5.92
C ASP A 95 12.06 -12.76 -7.24
N GLN A 96 13.27 -12.39 -7.66
CA GLN A 96 13.56 -11.64 -8.89
C GLN A 96 13.01 -10.19 -8.90
N ASN A 97 12.74 -9.63 -7.72
CA ASN A 97 12.39 -8.22 -7.58
C ASN A 97 13.65 -7.41 -7.27
N THR A 98 14.16 -6.69 -8.27
CA THR A 98 15.41 -5.92 -8.17
C THR A 98 15.19 -4.43 -8.43
N GLY A 99 16.15 -3.61 -8.02
CA GLY A 99 16.09 -2.15 -8.11
C GLY A 99 15.74 -1.49 -6.78
N GLU A 100 16.14 -0.23 -6.68
CA GLU A 100 15.99 0.62 -5.50
C GLU A 100 14.51 0.90 -5.18
N ILE A 101 14.09 0.59 -3.96
CA ILE A 101 12.75 0.88 -3.45
C ILE A 101 12.60 2.40 -3.28
N GLN A 102 11.55 2.94 -3.89
CA GLN A 102 11.26 4.36 -3.85
C GLN A 102 10.34 4.68 -2.67
N THR A 103 10.80 5.53 -1.76
CA THR A 103 9.92 6.10 -0.73
C THR A 103 9.01 7.15 -1.37
N PRO A 104 7.67 7.04 -1.26
CA PRO A 104 6.76 8.03 -1.82
C PRO A 104 7.05 9.44 -1.27
N SER A 105 6.84 10.47 -2.11
CA SER A 105 6.88 11.87 -1.66
C SER A 105 5.67 12.21 -0.77
N GLN A 106 4.53 11.57 -1.04
CA GLN A 106 3.28 11.73 -0.30
C GLN A 106 2.44 10.46 -0.38
N VAL A 107 1.75 10.13 0.72
CA VAL A 107 0.72 9.09 0.77
C VAL A 107 -0.57 9.73 1.28
N THR A 108 -1.70 9.40 0.66
CA THR A 108 -3.02 9.88 1.10
C THR A 108 -3.98 8.70 1.28
N LEU A 109 -4.38 8.45 2.52
CA LEU A 109 -5.39 7.47 2.86
C LEU A 109 -6.73 8.18 3.05
N LYS A 110 -7.63 8.05 2.06
CA LYS A 110 -8.92 8.75 2.03
C LYS A 110 -10.09 7.77 1.94
N PHE A 111 -10.97 7.86 2.92
CA PHE A 111 -12.24 7.17 2.96
C PHE A 111 -13.35 8.14 2.58
N VAL A 112 -14.18 7.75 1.61
CA VAL A 112 -15.29 8.57 1.09
C VAL A 112 -16.62 8.09 1.64
N GLY A 113 -17.56 9.02 1.83
CA GLY A 113 -18.89 8.70 2.32
C GLY A 113 -19.74 7.89 1.32
N SER A 114 -20.83 7.33 1.80
CA SER A 114 -21.75 6.53 1.00
C SER A 114 -22.82 7.38 0.30
N PRO A 115 -23.01 7.24 -1.03
CA PRO A 115 -24.07 7.94 -1.75
C PRO A 115 -25.47 7.38 -1.44
N VAL A 116 -25.55 6.15 -0.95
CA VAL A 116 -26.82 5.40 -0.78
C VAL A 116 -27.27 5.27 0.67
N GLY A 117 -26.44 5.63 1.66
CA GLY A 117 -26.78 5.45 3.07
C GLY A 117 -25.89 6.20 4.05
N LYS A 118 -26.21 6.05 5.34
CA LYS A 118 -25.36 6.56 6.42
C LYS A 118 -24.12 5.68 6.55
N VAL A 119 -22.94 6.30 6.60
CA VAL A 119 -21.70 5.61 7.01
C VAL A 119 -21.78 5.28 8.50
N THR A 120 -21.32 4.09 8.86
CA THR A 120 -21.18 3.62 10.24
C THR A 120 -19.71 3.30 10.52
N ALA A 121 -19.37 3.10 11.79
CA ALA A 121 -18.00 2.74 12.16
C ALA A 121 -17.61 1.41 11.49
N MET A 122 -16.38 1.34 10.96
CA MET A 122 -15.83 0.08 10.48
C MET A 122 -15.72 -0.90 11.65
N PRO A 123 -16.13 -2.17 11.49
CA PRO A 123 -15.86 -3.20 12.49
C PRO A 123 -14.37 -3.27 12.80
N ARG A 124 -14.04 -3.55 14.06
CA ARG A 124 -12.64 -3.77 14.45
C ARG A 124 -12.08 -4.99 13.70
N PHE A 125 -10.84 -4.88 13.25
CA PHE A 125 -10.15 -5.92 12.45
C PHE A 125 -10.80 -6.21 11.10
N LEU A 126 -11.57 -5.25 10.55
CA LEU A 126 -12.01 -5.29 9.17
C LEU A 126 -10.78 -5.38 8.24
N ARG A 127 -10.77 -6.38 7.37
CA ARG A 127 -9.76 -6.56 6.33
C ARG A 127 -10.32 -6.08 5.00
N ILE A 128 -9.63 -5.18 4.34
CA ILE A 128 -10.01 -4.63 3.04
C ILE A 128 -8.82 -4.83 2.10
N ILE A 129 -9.09 -5.46 0.95
CA ILE A 129 -8.15 -5.54 -0.17
C ILE A 129 -8.84 -4.99 -1.41
N THR A 130 -8.07 -4.31 -2.25
CA THR A 130 -8.54 -3.80 -3.53
C THR A 130 -7.46 -3.96 -4.59
N GLY A 131 -7.88 -4.18 -5.84
CA GLY A 131 -7.00 -4.47 -6.96
C GLY A 131 -6.67 -5.97 -7.11
N ASP A 132 -5.87 -6.26 -8.14
CA ASP A 132 -5.36 -7.58 -8.45
C ASP A 132 -3.83 -7.53 -8.51
N ALA A 133 -3.17 -8.21 -7.56
CA ALA A 133 -1.71 -8.27 -7.48
C ALA A 133 -1.07 -8.97 -8.71
N LYS A 134 -1.87 -9.67 -9.52
CA LYS A 134 -1.44 -10.36 -10.74
C LYS A 134 -2.10 -9.77 -11.99
N ALA A 135 -2.51 -8.49 -11.96
CA ALA A 135 -3.16 -7.82 -13.10
C ALA A 135 -2.37 -7.91 -14.41
N PHE A 136 -1.03 -7.96 -14.37
CA PHE A 136 -0.20 -8.18 -15.55
C PHE A 136 -0.51 -9.50 -16.27
N THR A 137 -0.85 -10.55 -15.52
CA THR A 137 -1.22 -11.87 -16.05
C THR A 137 -2.73 -12.01 -16.25
N ASN A 138 -3.53 -11.49 -15.32
CA ASN A 138 -4.97 -11.68 -15.27
C ASN A 138 -5.78 -10.67 -16.12
N GLY A 139 -5.15 -9.57 -16.55
CA GLY A 139 -5.83 -8.44 -17.19
C GLY A 139 -6.34 -7.39 -16.20
N ASP A 140 -6.93 -6.31 -16.72
CA ASP A 140 -7.23 -5.09 -15.97
C ASP A 140 -8.63 -5.04 -15.34
N ALA A 141 -9.46 -6.07 -15.56
CA ALA A 141 -10.85 -6.10 -15.10
C ALA A 141 -10.99 -5.93 -13.58
N ASN A 142 -10.05 -6.48 -12.81
CA ASN A 142 -9.97 -6.34 -11.35
C ASN A 142 -8.80 -5.46 -10.90
N ALA A 143 -8.08 -4.83 -11.84
CA ALA A 143 -7.04 -3.88 -11.50
C ALA A 143 -7.66 -2.59 -10.98
N ASN A 144 -7.16 -2.12 -9.84
CA ASN A 144 -7.60 -0.87 -9.23
C ASN A 144 -6.44 0.14 -9.07
N ALA A 145 -5.28 -0.16 -9.65
CA ALA A 145 -4.20 0.79 -9.78
C ALA A 145 -4.58 1.88 -10.79
N SER A 146 -4.11 3.10 -10.54
CA SER A 146 -4.41 4.28 -11.34
C SER A 146 -3.18 5.17 -11.28
N TRP A 147 -2.47 5.27 -12.40
CA TRP A 147 -1.23 6.03 -12.53
C TRP A 147 -1.42 7.21 -13.47
N SER A 148 -0.94 8.37 -13.05
CA SER A 148 -0.95 9.60 -13.83
C SER A 148 0.30 10.44 -13.53
N CYS A 149 0.40 11.57 -14.21
CA CYS A 149 1.32 12.65 -13.88
C CYS A 149 0.55 13.79 -13.20
N THR A 150 1.22 14.53 -12.31
CA THR A 150 0.65 15.73 -11.70
C THR A 150 0.22 16.74 -12.78
N GLY A 151 -1.01 17.23 -12.69
CA GLY A 151 -1.62 18.13 -13.68
C GLY A 151 -2.23 17.42 -14.90
N PHE A 152 -2.16 16.09 -14.96
CA PHE A 152 -2.72 15.26 -16.03
C PHE A 152 -3.65 14.15 -15.50
N GLU A 153 -4.18 14.29 -14.27
CA GLU A 153 -4.98 13.28 -13.55
C GLU A 153 -6.28 12.89 -14.25
N ASN A 154 -6.67 13.60 -15.32
CA ASN A 154 -7.73 13.19 -16.22
C ASN A 154 -7.33 12.03 -17.16
N ARG A 155 -6.08 11.58 -17.14
CA ARG A 155 -5.57 10.44 -17.91
C ARG A 155 -4.90 9.46 -16.96
N GLN A 156 -5.55 8.31 -16.77
CA GLN A 156 -5.10 7.29 -15.82
C GLN A 156 -4.72 6.01 -16.56
N LEU A 157 -3.55 5.48 -16.26
CA LEU A 157 -3.08 4.17 -16.72
C LEU A 157 -3.32 3.15 -15.60
N LYS A 158 -3.81 1.96 -15.96
CA LYS A 158 -4.13 0.91 -14.97
C LYS A 158 -3.02 -0.13 -14.80
N ASP A 159 -2.15 -0.24 -15.79
CA ASP A 159 -1.19 -1.34 -15.96
C ASP A 159 0.25 -0.85 -16.18
N LYS A 160 0.46 0.47 -16.33
CA LYS A 160 1.75 1.07 -16.69
C LYS A 160 2.00 2.35 -15.92
N TYR A 161 3.27 2.59 -15.61
CA TYR A 161 3.75 3.87 -15.11
C TYR A 161 3.94 4.86 -16.26
N PRO A 162 3.38 6.07 -16.18
CA PRO A 162 3.62 7.10 -17.18
C PRO A 162 5.03 7.67 -17.05
N ILE A 163 5.62 8.08 -18.18
CA ILE A 163 6.78 8.97 -18.17
C ILE A 163 6.24 10.39 -18.11
N CYS A 164 6.48 11.07 -16.99
CA CYS A 164 5.95 12.40 -16.77
C CYS A 164 6.81 13.49 -17.41
N PRO A 165 6.19 14.62 -17.85
CA PRO A 165 6.94 15.79 -18.27
C PRO A 165 7.89 16.27 -17.19
N GLU A 166 8.96 16.95 -17.59
CA GLU A 166 9.91 17.54 -16.64
C GLU A 166 9.20 18.44 -15.62
N GLY A 167 9.51 18.26 -14.34
CA GLY A 167 8.87 18.96 -13.22
C GLY A 167 7.54 18.37 -12.74
N SER A 168 7.02 17.33 -13.39
CA SER A 168 5.83 16.60 -12.96
C SER A 168 6.20 15.30 -12.22
N GLN A 169 5.35 14.86 -11.30
CA GLN A 169 5.53 13.63 -10.52
C GLN A 169 4.52 12.57 -10.97
N VAL A 170 4.91 11.30 -10.85
CA VAL A 170 3.98 10.16 -10.98
C VAL A 170 3.07 10.13 -9.74
N VAL A 171 1.76 10.00 -9.94
CA VAL A 171 0.72 9.97 -8.90
C VAL A 171 -0.34 8.91 -9.17
#